data_AF-A0A9X0AWA7-F1
#
_entry.id   AF-A0A9X0AWA7-F1
#
_cell.length_a   1.000
_cell.length_b   1.000
_cell.length_c   1.000
_cell.angle_alpha   90.00
_cell.angle_beta   90.00
_cell.angle_gamma   90.00
#
_symmetry.space_group_name_H-M   'P 1'
#
loop_
_entity.id
_entity.type
_entity.pdbx_description
1 polymer ?
#
loop_
_entity_poly.entity_id
_entity_poly.type
_entity_poly.pdbx_seq_one_letter_code
_entity_poly.pdbx_strand_id
1 'polypeptide(L)'
;MNKVPLKQAKIIGYRFGETDGLNPEATLQVWNGLNEMLKTGLVKPIVFGHKYNGLESVVKALEDLSARKVWGKEVVMVEGVEEGAKL
;
A
#
# COMPACT_ATOMS: atom_id res chain seq x y z
N MET A 1 3.02 -36.11 1.25
CA MET A 1 3.68 -35.99 2.58
C MET A 1 4.27 -34.59 2.70
N ASN A 2 3.88 -33.81 3.71
CA ASN A 2 4.32 -32.42 3.88
C ASN A 2 5.75 -32.39 4.49
N LYS A 3 6.72 -31.82 3.77
CA LYS A 3 8.15 -31.83 4.14
C LYS A 3 8.60 -30.59 4.94
N VAL A 4 7.71 -29.63 5.16
CA VAL A 4 8.02 -28.34 5.80
C VAL A 4 8.64 -28.48 7.19
N PRO A 5 8.14 -29.34 8.10
CA PRO A 5 8.70 -29.45 9.45
C PRO A 5 10.12 -30.04 9.47
N LEU A 6 10.48 -30.83 8.45
CA LEU A 6 11.78 -31.51 8.35
C LEU A 6 12.92 -30.54 8.02
N LYS A 7 12.62 -29.31 7.60
CA LYS A 7 13.60 -28.27 7.28
C LYS A 7 13.69 -27.18 8.34
N GLN A 8 13.05 -27.37 9.51
CA GLN A 8 12.90 -26.32 10.52
C GLN A 8 12.30 -25.00 9.95
N ALA A 9 11.48 -25.12 8.89
CA ALA A 9 10.87 -23.97 8.25
C ALA A 9 9.59 -23.54 9.00
N LYS A 10 9.42 -22.22 9.17
CA LYS A 10 8.23 -21.63 9.80
C LYS A 10 7.28 -21.11 8.73
N ILE A 11 6.00 -21.47 8.83
CA ILE A 11 4.93 -20.86 8.04
C ILE A 11 4.28 -19.78 8.91
N ILE A 12 4.18 -18.58 8.37
CA ILE A 12 3.55 -17.43 9.06
C ILE A 12 2.38 -16.98 8.19
N GLY A 13 1.17 -17.04 8.73
CA GLY A 13 0.03 -16.32 8.17
C GLY A 13 0.14 -14.86 8.60
N TYR A 14 0.11 -13.94 7.64
CA TYR A 14 0.17 -12.50 7.92
C TYR A 14 -1.12 -11.83 7.47
N ARG A 15 -1.79 -11.13 8.38
CA ARG A 15 -2.99 -10.34 8.11
C ARG A 15 -2.68 -8.88 8.37
N PHE A 16 -2.64 -8.09 7.30
CA PHE A 16 -2.43 -6.65 7.41
C PHE A 16 -3.58 -6.00 8.21
N GLY A 17 -3.25 -5.12 9.16
CA GLY A 17 -4.20 -4.41 10.02
C GLY A 17 -4.54 -5.11 11.35
N GLU A 18 -4.27 -6.40 11.51
CA GLU A 18 -4.53 -7.11 12.78
C GLU A 18 -3.53 -6.72 13.88
N THR A 19 -2.26 -6.50 13.51
CA THR A 19 -1.21 -6.10 14.45
C THR A 19 -1.50 -4.77 15.14
N ASP A 20 -2.21 -3.85 14.48
CA ASP A 20 -2.52 -2.54 15.03
C ASP A 20 -3.44 -2.62 16.25
N GLY A 21 -4.47 -3.49 16.18
CA GLY A 21 -5.35 -3.73 17.32
C GLY A 21 -4.71 -4.54 18.44
N LEU A 22 -3.78 -5.45 18.13
CA LEU A 22 -3.17 -6.37 19.10
C LEU A 22 -1.91 -5.82 19.78
N ASN A 23 -1.08 -5.09 19.04
CA ASN A 23 0.20 -4.56 19.49
C ASN A 23 0.54 -3.23 18.80
N PRO A 24 0.04 -2.11 19.35
CA PRO A 24 0.30 -0.77 18.80
C PRO A 24 1.78 -0.39 18.76
N GLU A 25 2.59 -0.84 19.72
CA GLU A 25 4.03 -0.55 19.76
C GLU A 25 4.77 -1.18 18.58
N ALA A 26 4.42 -2.42 18.23
CA ALA A 26 4.96 -3.07 17.04
C ALA A 26 4.57 -2.32 15.75
N THR A 27 3.35 -1.79 15.68
CA THR A 27 2.93 -0.94 14.55
C THR A 27 3.76 0.32 14.45
N LEU A 28 4.04 0.99 15.58
CA LEU A 28 4.91 2.18 15.61
C LEU A 28 6.31 1.87 15.08
N GLN A 29 6.90 0.74 15.46
CA GLN A 29 8.21 0.31 14.97
C GLN A 29 8.21 0.08 13.45
N VAL A 30 7.15 -0.56 12.92
CA VAL A 30 6.98 -0.77 11.48
C VAL A 30 6.88 0.57 10.73
N TRP A 31 6.10 1.52 11.24
CA TRP A 31 5.99 2.86 10.65
C TRP A 31 7.31 3.62 10.65
N ASN A 32 8.08 3.54 11.74
CA ASN A 32 9.41 4.17 11.82
C ASN A 32 10.35 3.62 10.74
N GLY A 33 10.42 2.30 10.58
CA GLY A 33 11.23 1.67 9.54
C GLY A 33 10.77 2.04 8.13
N LEU A 34 9.46 2.04 7.87
CA LEU A 34 8.91 2.46 6.59
C LEU A 34 9.26 3.92 6.26
N ASN A 35 9.16 4.82 7.26
CA ASN A 35 9.51 6.23 7.10
C ASN A 35 10.99 6.44 6.76
N GLU A 36 11.90 5.67 7.36
CA GLU A 36 13.33 5.71 6.97
C GLU A 36 13.54 5.22 5.53
N MET A 37 12.87 4.14 5.13
CA MET A 37 12.96 3.63 3.76
C MET A 37 12.43 4.62 2.72
N LEU A 38 11.37 5.36 3.06
CA LEU A 38 10.84 6.43 2.22
C LEU A 38 11.82 7.60 2.11
N LYS A 39 12.38 8.06 3.24
CA LYS A 39 13.37 9.16 3.28
C LYS A 39 14.65 8.85 2.49
N THR A 40 15.07 7.58 2.50
CA THR A 40 16.27 7.11 1.80
C THR A 40 16.03 6.76 0.33
N GLY A 41 14.78 6.85 -0.15
CA GLY A 41 14.42 6.51 -1.52
C GLY A 41 14.49 5.02 -1.86
N LEU A 42 14.54 4.14 -0.83
CA LEU A 42 14.50 2.69 -1.02
C LEU A 42 13.13 2.20 -1.49
N VAL A 43 12.07 2.95 -1.17
CA VAL A 43 10.71 2.67 -1.62
C VAL A 43 10.37 3.63 -2.77
N LYS A 44 10.03 3.05 -3.93
CA LYS A 44 9.57 3.79 -5.10
C LYS A 44 8.05 3.71 -5.22
N PRO A 45 7.36 4.82 -5.52
CA PRO A 45 5.91 4.80 -5.71
C PRO A 45 5.54 4.03 -6.98
N ILE A 46 4.49 3.22 -6.90
CA ILE A 46 3.88 2.52 -8.05
C ILE A 46 2.49 3.11 -8.21
N VAL A 47 2.40 4.26 -8.86
CA VAL A 47 1.14 4.99 -9.07
C VAL A 47 0.66 4.79 -10.50
N PHE A 48 -0.62 4.47 -10.65
CA PHE A 48 -1.26 4.37 -11.96
C PHE A 48 -1.32 5.76 -12.61
N GLY A 49 -0.84 5.87 -13.85
CA GLY A 49 -0.63 7.17 -14.49
C GLY A 49 -1.90 7.96 -14.85
N HIS A 50 -3.08 7.35 -14.78
CA HIS A 50 -4.33 8.05 -15.05
C HIS A 50 -4.69 8.98 -13.89
N LYS A 51 -4.91 10.26 -14.20
CA LYS A 51 -5.31 11.27 -13.20
C LYS A 51 -6.83 11.24 -13.01
N TYR A 52 -7.27 10.95 -11.79
CA TYR A 52 -8.65 11.09 -11.36
C TYR A 52 -8.73 12.34 -10.50
N ASN A 53 -9.50 13.34 -10.91
CA ASN A 53 -9.62 14.61 -10.20
C ASN A 53 -11.05 14.79 -9.70
N GLY A 54 -11.19 15.32 -8.50
CA GLY A 54 -12.46 15.57 -7.84
C GLY A 54 -13.14 14.29 -7.33
N LEU A 55 -14.04 14.47 -6.36
CA LEU A 55 -14.77 13.36 -5.74
C LEU A 55 -15.73 12.67 -6.73
N GLU A 56 -16.14 13.37 -7.78
CA GLU A 56 -16.95 12.84 -8.87
C GLU A 56 -16.24 11.73 -9.65
N SER A 57 -14.90 11.74 -9.68
CA SER A 57 -14.10 10.73 -10.38
C SER A 57 -13.96 9.41 -9.64
N VAL A 58 -14.37 9.35 -8.36
CA VAL A 58 -14.25 8.15 -7.50
C VAL A 58 -14.99 6.95 -8.08
N VAL A 59 -16.20 7.16 -8.62
CA VAL A 59 -17.00 6.07 -9.19
C VAL A 59 -16.26 5.44 -10.36
N LYS A 60 -15.79 6.26 -11.30
CA LYS A 60 -15.02 5.82 -12.47
C LYS A 60 -13.71 5.13 -12.07
N ALA A 61 -13.02 5.65 -11.06
CA ALA A 61 -11.80 5.06 -10.53
C ALA A 61 -12.05 3.61 -10.05
N LEU A 62 -13.07 3.43 -9.20
CA LEU A 62 -13.46 2.11 -8.70
C LEU A 62 -13.89 1.16 -9.84
N GLU A 63 -14.59 1.65 -10.86
CA GLU A 63 -14.93 0.86 -12.04
C GLU A 63 -13.69 0.39 -12.79
N ASP A 64 -12.73 1.29 -13.06
CA ASP A 64 -11.48 0.96 -13.75
C ASP A 64 -10.60 -0.03 -12.95
N LEU A 65 -10.58 0.12 -11.63
CA LEU A 65 -9.95 -0.84 -10.71
C LEU A 65 -10.62 -2.22 -10.80
N SER A 66 -11.95 -2.28 -10.74
CA SER A 66 -12.71 -3.54 -10.81
C SER A 66 -12.54 -4.24 -12.16
N ALA A 67 -12.41 -3.46 -13.24
CA ALA A 67 -12.16 -3.92 -14.60
C ALA A 67 -10.70 -4.33 -14.84
N ARG A 68 -9.82 -4.26 -13.82
CA ARG A 68 -8.38 -4.58 -13.89
C ARG A 68 -7.61 -3.74 -14.92
N LYS A 69 -8.02 -2.50 -15.17
CA LYS A 69 -7.27 -1.57 -16.04
C LYS A 69 -6.10 -0.91 -15.31
N VAL A 70 -6.17 -0.87 -13.98
CA VAL A 70 -5.17 -0.27 -13.10
C VAL A 70 -4.06 -1.29 -12.81
N TRP A 71 -2.82 -0.95 -13.17
CA TRP A 71 -1.64 -1.80 -12.92
C TRP A 71 -0.85 -1.44 -11.64
N GLY A 72 -1.22 -0.35 -10.98
CA GLY A 72 -0.55 0.17 -9.77
C GLY A 72 -1.55 0.67 -8.74
N LYS A 73 -1.13 1.59 -7.88
CA LYS A 73 -2.05 2.29 -6.97
C LYS A 73 -2.79 3.37 -7.73
N GLU A 74 -4.11 3.28 -7.75
CA GLU A 74 -4.97 4.37 -8.21
C GLU A 74 -5.10 5.45 -7.14
N VAL A 75 -5.07 6.72 -7.57
CA VAL A 75 -5.12 7.89 -6.71
C VAL A 75 -6.14 8.87 -7.27
N VAL A 76 -7.07 9.30 -6.42
CA VAL A 76 -8.02 10.38 -6.71
C VAL A 76 -7.56 11.64 -6.02
N MET A 77 -7.32 12.69 -6.81
CA MET A 77 -6.92 14.01 -6.35
C MET A 77 -8.17 14.80 -5.98
N VAL A 78 -8.33 15.16 -4.70
CA VAL A 78 -9.41 16.04 -4.24
C VAL A 78 -8.94 17.49 -4.38
N GLU A 79 -9.79 18.38 -4.91
CA GLU A 79 -9.44 19.79 -5.14
C GLU A 79 -8.85 20.45 -3.88
N GLY A 80 -7.78 21.24 -4.04
CA GLY A 80 -7.06 21.89 -2.95
C GLY A 80 -5.78 21.19 -2.49
N VAL A 81 -5.43 20.04 -3.08
CA VAL A 81 -4.11 19.43 -2.92
C VAL A 81 -3.31 19.69 -4.19
N GLU A 82 -2.41 20.67 -4.17
CA GLU A 82 -1.39 20.86 -5.22
C GLU A 82 -0.65 19.54 -5.49
N GLU A 83 -0.09 19.37 -6.69
CA GLU A 83 0.71 18.20 -7.11
C GLU A 83 1.85 17.89 -6.10
N GLY A 84 1.50 17.20 -5.02
CA GLY A 84 2.40 16.74 -3.99
C GLY A 84 3.10 15.49 -4.48
N ALA A 85 4.41 15.62 -4.63
CA ALA A 85 5.39 14.58 -4.95
C ALA A 85 5.49 14.18 -6.44
N LYS A 86 6.16 15.05 -7.22
CA LYS A 86 7.28 14.54 -8.03
C LYS A 86 8.37 14.09 -7.04
N LEU A 87 8.42 12.79 -6.73
CA LEU A 87 9.58 12.12 -6.14
C LEU A 87 10.44 11.56 -7.26
#